data_AF-A0A969SYZ8-F1
#
_entry.id   AF-A0A969SYZ8-F1
#
_cell.length_a   1.000
_cell.length_b   1.000
_cell.length_c   1.000
_cell.angle_alpha   90.00
_cell.angle_beta   90.00
_cell.angle_gamma   90.00
#
_symmetry.space_group_name_H-M   'P 1'
#
loop_
_entity.id
_entity.type
_entity.pdbx_description
1 polymer ?
#
loop_
_entity_poly.entity_id
_entity_poly.type
_entity_poly.pdbx_seq_one_letter_code
_entity_poly.pdbx_strand_id
1 'polypeptide(L)' 'MRDRGVKRARFYVLVRTAMPAVLVEVGFVTGQEDAIRLSDPAIRTQMARAIVQGILDYLANNQP' A
#
# COMPACT_ATOMS: atom_id res chain seq x y z
N MET A 1 -3.02 12.91 -1.38
CA MET A 1 -3.28 12.07 -0.19
C MET A 1 -2.19 12.33 0.83
N ARG A 2 -2.54 12.33 2.11
CA ARG A 2 -1.58 12.58 3.20
C ARG A 2 -0.85 11.30 3.56
N ASP A 3 0.46 11.37 3.75
CA ASP A 3 1.24 10.27 4.30
C ASP A 3 0.86 10.02 5.78
N ARG A 4 0.49 8.78 6.09
CA ARG A 4 0.08 8.31 7.43
C ARG A 4 1.15 7.46 8.12
N GLY A 5 2.30 7.27 7.46
CA GLY A 5 3.45 6.54 7.96
C GLY A 5 3.26 5.02 8.04
N VAL A 6 4.37 4.33 8.30
CA VAL A 6 4.38 2.88 8.52
C VAL A 6 3.92 2.57 9.94
N LYS A 7 2.99 1.61 10.06
CA LYS A 7 2.45 1.16 11.35
C LYS A 7 2.75 -0.32 11.56
N ARG A 8 3.12 -0.69 12.80
CA ARG A 8 3.29 -2.08 13.20
C ARG A 8 1.98 -2.60 13.81
N ALA A 9 1.49 -3.70 13.27
CA ALA A 9 0.26 -4.36 13.75
C ALA A 9 0.37 -5.88 13.55
N ARG A 10 -0.35 -6.64 14.38
CA ARG A 10 -0.37 -8.12 14.33
C ARG A 10 -1.54 -8.65 13.50
N PHE A 11 -1.73 -8.11 12.30
CA PHE A 11 -2.75 -8.64 11.39
C PHE A 11 -2.39 -10.06 10.97
N TYR A 12 -3.39 -10.94 10.88
CA TYR A 12 -3.19 -12.35 10.55
C TYR A 12 -2.34 -12.53 9.28
N VAL A 13 -2.67 -11.77 8.23
CA VAL A 13 -1.98 -11.81 6.92
C VAL A 13 -0.52 -11.33 6.96
N LEU A 14 -0.13 -10.59 7.99
CA LEU A 14 1.25 -10.15 8.20
C LEU A 14 2.02 -11.13 9.08
N VAL A 15 1.37 -11.68 10.11
CA VAL A 15 2.02 -12.57 11.09
C VAL A 15 2.11 -14.01 10.60
N ARG A 16 1.16 -14.47 9.79
CA ARG A 16 1.05 -15.88 9.34
C ARG A 16 1.56 -16.05 7.92
N THR A 17 2.70 -15.44 7.66
CA THR A 17 3.33 -15.37 6.34
C THR A 17 4.84 -15.59 6.50
N ALA A 18 5.42 -16.48 5.67
CA ALA A 18 6.81 -16.92 5.82
C ALA A 18 7.84 -16.02 5.12
N MET A 19 7.39 -15.09 4.28
CA MET A 19 8.23 -14.12 3.58
C MET A 19 7.92 -12.69 4.07
N PRO A 20 8.74 -11.68 3.72
CA PRO A 20 8.45 -10.28 4.01
C PRO A 20 7.05 -9.87 3.55
N ALA A 21 6.26 -9.28 4.44
CA ALA A 21 4.85 -8.95 4.20
C ALA A 21 4.51 -7.53 4.68
N VAL A 22 3.69 -6.83 3.89
CA VAL A 22 3.14 -5.50 4.22
C VAL A 22 1.66 -5.44 3.82
N LEU A 23 0.87 -4.63 4.54
CA LEU A 23 -0.53 -4.34 4.23
C LEU A 23 -0.63 -2.84 3.96
N VAL A 24 -1.15 -2.48 2.78
CA VAL A 24 -1.27 -1.08 2.34
C VAL A 24 -2.72 -0.64 2.41
N GLU A 25 -3.00 0.33 3.28
CA GLU A 25 -4.28 1.05 3.30
C GLU A 25 -4.19 2.24 2.33
N VAL A 26 -4.80 2.11 1.15
CA VAL A 26 -4.70 3.12 0.07
C VAL A 26 -5.58 4.35 0.28
N GLY A 27 -6.36 4.43 1.37
CA GLY A 27 -7.29 5.52 1.65
C GLY A 27 -8.50 5.04 2.45
N PHE A 28 -9.32 5.99 2.93
CA PHE A 28 -10.55 5.69 3.67
C PHE A 28 -11.77 5.90 2.78
N VAL A 29 -12.54 4.83 2.52
CA VAL A 29 -13.82 4.92 1.78
C VAL A 29 -14.89 5.74 2.52
N THR A 30 -14.73 5.93 3.83
CA THR A 30 -15.59 6.76 4.68
C THR A 30 -15.16 8.23 4.73
N GLY A 31 -13.96 8.56 4.26
CA GLY A 31 -13.47 9.94 4.19
C GLY A 31 -13.88 10.58 2.86
N GLN A 32 -14.58 11.71 2.90
CA GLN A 32 -15.12 12.36 1.70
C GLN A 32 -14.07 12.58 0.60
N GLU A 33 -12.89 13.10 0.96
CA GLU A 33 -11.80 13.36 0.00
C GLU A 33 -11.21 12.06 -0.60
N ASP A 34 -10.93 11.08 0.27
CA ASP A 34 -10.34 9.81 -0.14
C ASP A 34 -11.33 9.00 -0.99
N ALA A 35 -12.61 8.96 -0.63
CA ALA A 35 -13.64 8.23 -1.37
C ALA A 35 -13.79 8.72 -2.82
N ILE A 36 -13.82 10.05 -3.02
CA ILE A 36 -13.88 10.65 -4.37
C ILE A 36 -12.66 10.21 -5.19
N ARG A 37 -11.46 10.29 -4.60
CA ARG A 37 -10.22 9.86 -5.26
C ARG A 37 -10.18 8.37 -5.56
N LEU A 38 -10.62 7.52 -4.62
CA LEU A 38 -10.67 6.08 -4.79
C LEU A 38 -11.68 5.66 -5.88
N SER A 39 -12.70 6.48 -6.14
CA SER A 39 -13.67 6.25 -7.23
C SER A 39 -13.08 6.51 -8.63
N ASP A 40 -12.02 7.31 -8.74
CA ASP A 40 -11.36 7.65 -10.01
C ASP A 40 -10.42 6.51 -10.48
N PRO A 41 -10.66 5.90 -11.65
CA PRO A 41 -9.78 4.88 -12.23
C PRO A 41 -8.33 5.35 -12.42
N ALA A 42 -8.11 6.59 -12.83
CA ALA A 42 -6.77 7.12 -13.09
C ALA A 42 -5.94 7.19 -11.80
N ILE A 43 -6.58 7.62 -10.70
CA ILE A 43 -5.95 7.62 -9.37
C ILE A 43 -5.64 6.20 -8.91
N ARG A 44 -6.54 5.24 -9.13
CA ARG A 44 -6.27 3.81 -8.85
C ARG A 44 -5.08 3.28 -9.64
N THR A 45 -4.98 3.63 -10.93
CA THR A 45 -3.82 3.26 -11.75
C THR A 45 -2.53 3.88 -11.23
N GLN A 46 -2.57 5.15 -10.81
CA GLN A 46 -1.39 5.82 -10.23
C GLN A 46 -0.93 5.13 -8.94
N MET A 47 -1.85 4.79 -8.04
CA MET A 47 -1.54 4.05 -6.80
C MET A 47 -0.95 2.67 -7.10
N ALA A 48 -1.52 1.93 -8.06
CA ALA A 48 -0.99 0.63 -8.47
C ALA A 48 0.45 0.74 -9.00
N ARG A 49 0.75 1.74 -9.82
CA ARG A 49 2.12 1.99 -10.31
C ARG A 49 3.10 2.30 -9.18
N ALA A 50 2.67 3.11 -8.21
CA ALA A 50 3.51 3.42 -7.04
C ALA A 50 3.81 2.18 -6.19
N ILE A 51 2.82 1.30 -5.99
CA ILE A 51 3.01 0.03 -5.28
C ILE A 51 4.00 -0.87 -6.03
N VAL A 52 3.84 -1.00 -7.36
CA VAL A 52 4.76 -1.78 -8.19
C VAL A 52 6.18 -1.24 -8.09
N GLN A 53 6.37 0.07 -8.20
CA GLN A 53 7.69 0.68 -8.08
C GLN A 53 8.33 0.38 -6.72
N GLY A 54 7.57 0.52 -5.62
CA GLY A 54 8.09 0.20 -4.29
C GLY A 54 8.48 -1.27 -4.11
N ILE A 55 7.76 -2.21 -4.74
CA ILE A 55 8.13 -3.63 -4.75
C ILE A 55 9.42 -3.85 -5.55
N LEU A 56 9.54 -3.24 -6.74
CA LEU A 56 10.74 -3.35 -7.55
C LEU A 56 11.97 -2.77 -6.84
N ASP A 57 11.82 -1.63 -6.18
CA ASP A 57 12.88 -0.99 -5.39
C ASP A 57 13.29 -1.89 -4.21
N TYR A 58 12.33 -2.53 -3.54
CA TYR A 58 12.62 -3.49 -2.48
C TYR A 58 13.46 -4.67 -3.00
N LEU A 59 13.06 -5.27 -4.13
CA LEU A 59 13.75 -6.41 -4.71
C LEU A 59 15.15 -6.05 -5.24
N ALA A 60 15.32 -4.87 -5.82
CA ALA A 60 16.61 -4.40 -6.31
C ALA A 60 17.61 -4.16 -5.17
N ASN A 61 17.14 -3.64 -4.04
CA ASN A 61 17.98 -3.31 -2.88
C ASN A 61 18.16 -4.48 -1.89
N ASN A 62 17.32 -5.51 -1.99
CA ASN A 62 17.36 -6.68 -1.10
C ASN A 62 17.44 -7.97 -1.93
N GLN A 63 18.48 -8.06 -2.77
CA GLN A 63 18.87 -9.35 -3.35
C GLN A 63 19.22 -10.33 -2.21
N PRO A 64 18.93 -11.63 -2.36
CA PRO A 64 19.43 -12.64 -1.42
C PRO A 64 20.95 -12.60 -1.31
#